data_AF-A0A444JNK4-F1
#
_entry.id   AF-A0A444JNK4-F1
#
_cell.length_a   1.000
_cell.length_b   1.000
_cell.length_c   1.000
_cell.angle_alpha   90.00
_cell.angle_beta   90.00
_cell.angle_gamma   90.00
#
_symmetry.space_group_name_H-M   'P 1'
#
loop_
_entity.id
_entity.type
_entity.pdbx_description
1 polymer ?
#
loop_
_entity_poly.entity_id
_entity_poly.type
_entity_poly.pdbx_seq_one_letter_code
_entity_poly.pdbx_strand_id
1 'polypeptide(L)'
;MRFQRGFTLIELVVVIVLLGILAVTAAPRFLNVQDDAKDSTYLSLKGSFHSAVELFHSKWLVDGEPDPNISEGREGDWGYTIYDLHFNESGYPRIINTVQSCEDILENLLPGSSLTRDDYEKPVPTGDGLNGNMCTFKFISAPYNLTYSETNGDVTLSKRT
;
A
#
# COMPACT_ATOMS: atom_id res chain seq x y z
N MET A 1 32.53 36.94 -44.41
CA MET A 1 31.10 36.62 -44.63
C MET A 1 30.88 35.16 -44.25
N ARG A 2 29.98 34.87 -43.31
CA ARG A 2 29.67 33.50 -42.89
C ARG A 2 28.45 33.01 -43.70
N PHE A 3 28.58 31.89 -44.40
CA PHE A 3 27.45 31.26 -45.08
C PHE A 3 26.52 30.63 -44.04
N GLN A 4 25.34 31.20 -43.84
CA GLN A 4 24.24 30.48 -43.20
C GLN A 4 23.70 29.46 -44.22
N ARG A 5 24.01 28.19 -44.00
CA ARG A 5 23.32 27.09 -44.68
C ARG A 5 21.92 27.01 -44.09
N GLY A 6 20.91 27.36 -44.88
CA GLY A 6 19.52 27.17 -44.50
C GLY A 6 19.17 25.68 -44.39
N PHE A 7 18.25 25.35 -43.49
CA PHE A 7 17.73 23.98 -43.33
C PHE A 7 17.01 23.56 -44.63
N THR A 8 17.26 22.35 -45.11
CA THR A 8 16.60 21.87 -46.33
C THR A 8 15.24 21.24 -46.00
N LEU A 9 14.25 21.37 -46.90
CA LEU A 9 12.94 20.73 -46.69
C LEU A 9 13.07 19.20 -46.55
N ILE A 10 14.00 18.59 -47.28
CA ILE A 10 14.22 17.15 -47.22
C ILE A 10 14.78 16.71 -45.86
N GLU A 11 15.64 17.51 -45.24
CA GLU A 11 16.20 17.23 -43.92
C GLU A 11 15.12 17.24 -42.84
N LEU A 12 14.13 18.14 -42.96
CA LEU A 12 12.97 18.14 -42.06
C LEU A 12 12.08 16.93 -42.25
N VAL A 13 11.81 16.55 -43.52
CA VAL A 13 10.97 15.39 -43.85
C VAL A 13 11.60 14.08 -43.37
N VAL A 14 12.91 13.90 -43.56
CA VAL A 14 13.59 12.67 -43.10
C VAL A 14 13.54 12.55 -41.58
N VAL A 15 13.70 13.66 -40.83
CA VAL A 15 13.63 13.64 -39.36
C VAL A 15 12.25 13.21 -38.86
N ILE A 16 11.16 13.75 -39.41
CA ILE A 16 9.81 13.35 -38.96
C ILE A 16 9.49 11.90 -39.32
N VAL A 17 9.99 11.39 -40.45
CA VAL A 17 9.83 9.97 -40.84
C VAL A 17 10.58 9.07 -39.87
N LEU A 18 11.83 9.41 -39.52
CA LEU A 18 12.62 8.66 -38.55
C LEU A 18 11.97 8.68 -37.16
N LEU A 19 11.51 9.84 -36.69
CA LEU A 19 10.78 9.95 -35.42
C LEU A 19 9.47 9.13 -35.46
N GLY A 20 8.78 9.07 -36.60
CA GLY A 20 7.59 8.24 -36.77
C GLY A 20 7.86 6.75 -36.59
N ILE A 21 8.93 6.21 -37.20
CA ILE A 21 9.31 4.80 -37.07
C ILE A 21 9.73 4.47 -35.62
N LEU A 22 10.51 5.35 -34.98
CA LEU A 22 10.91 5.19 -33.58
C LEU A 22 9.71 5.23 -32.63
N ALA A 23 8.74 6.12 -32.86
CA ALA A 23 7.54 6.22 -32.04
C ALA A 23 6.69 4.95 -32.09
N VAL A 24 6.45 4.40 -33.29
CA VAL A 24 5.62 3.19 -33.49
C VAL A 24 6.24 1.97 -32.82
N THR A 25 7.57 1.84 -32.84
CA THR A 25 8.26 0.69 -32.23
C THR A 25 8.44 0.83 -30.71
N ALA A 26 8.59 2.05 -30.19
CA ALA A 26 8.78 2.29 -28.76
C ALA A 26 7.46 2.33 -27.96
N ALA A 27 6.37 2.83 -28.54
CA ALA A 27 5.09 3.01 -27.86
C ALA A 27 4.54 1.73 -27.16
N PRO A 28 4.46 0.55 -27.81
CA PRO A 28 3.88 -0.63 -27.17
C PRO A 28 4.72 -1.13 -25.98
N ARG A 29 6.05 -1.03 -26.09
CA ARG A 29 6.95 -1.40 -24.99
C ARG A 29 6.84 -0.45 -23.81
N PHE A 30 6.68 0.85 -24.07
CA PHE A 30 6.54 1.87 -23.03
C PHE A 30 5.24 1.71 -22.25
N LEU A 31 4.15 1.27 -22.88
CA LEU A 31 2.89 0.98 -22.18
C LEU A 31 3.02 -0.24 -21.26
N ASN A 32 3.58 -1.35 -21.75
CA ASN A 32 3.77 -2.55 -20.94
C ASN A 32 4.63 -2.30 -19.68
N VAL A 33 5.73 -1.55 -19.82
CA VAL A 33 6.61 -1.21 -18.68
C VAL A 33 5.88 -0.35 -17.64
N GLN A 34 4.97 0.53 -18.05
CA GLN A 34 4.17 1.31 -17.11
C GLN A 34 3.20 0.43 -16.31
N ASP A 35 2.58 -0.56 -16.96
CA ASP A 35 1.67 -1.48 -16.28
C ASP A 35 2.43 -2.39 -15.31
N ASP A 36 3.58 -2.94 -15.73
CA ASP A 36 4.47 -3.71 -14.85
C ASP A 36 4.97 -2.86 -13.66
N ALA A 37 5.27 -1.57 -13.89
CA ALA A 37 5.69 -0.66 -12.83
C ALA A 37 4.57 -0.41 -11.81
N LYS A 38 3.32 -0.25 -12.27
CA LYS A 38 2.16 -0.12 -11.37
C LYS A 38 1.98 -1.39 -10.54
N ASP A 39 2.01 -2.56 -11.18
CA ASP A 39 1.89 -3.85 -10.49
C ASP A 39 2.97 -4.03 -9.42
N SER A 40 4.22 -3.65 -9.73
CA SER A 40 5.33 -3.68 -8.78
C SER A 40 5.14 -2.74 -7.59
N THR A 41 4.46 -1.61 -7.80
CA THR A 41 4.17 -0.63 -6.75
C THR A 41 3.19 -1.21 -5.72
N TYR A 42 2.12 -1.87 -6.18
CA TYR A 42 1.16 -2.52 -5.27
C TYR A 42 1.75 -3.73 -4.55
N LEU A 43 2.62 -4.49 -5.20
CA LEU A 43 3.38 -5.57 -4.54
C LEU A 43 4.32 -5.02 -3.47
N SER A 44 5.00 -3.90 -3.75
CA SER A 44 5.88 -3.22 -2.80
C SER A 44 5.10 -2.68 -1.61
N LEU A 45 3.90 -2.13 -1.86
CA LEU A 45 2.98 -1.72 -0.80
C LEU A 45 2.56 -2.89 0.07
N LYS A 46 2.14 -4.03 -0.52
CA LYS A 46 1.81 -5.26 0.22
C LYS A 46 2.97 -5.70 1.10
N GLY A 47 4.18 -5.73 0.55
CA GLY A 47 5.39 -6.11 1.27
C GLY A 47 5.72 -5.16 2.42
N SER A 48 5.57 -3.85 2.21
CA SER A 48 5.80 -2.84 3.23
C SER A 48 4.79 -2.97 4.37
N PHE A 49 3.51 -3.17 4.03
CA PHE A 49 2.45 -3.33 5.02
C PHE A 49 2.64 -4.62 5.83
N HIS A 50 2.90 -5.75 5.16
CA HIS A 50 3.20 -7.01 5.83
C HIS A 50 4.40 -6.88 6.78
N SER A 51 5.48 -6.24 6.31
CA SER A 51 6.68 -6.03 7.15
C SER A 51 6.36 -5.17 8.38
N ALA A 52 5.53 -4.14 8.23
CA ALA A 52 5.11 -3.30 9.35
C ALA A 52 4.28 -4.09 10.38
N VAL A 53 3.37 -4.96 9.94
CA VAL A 53 2.60 -5.85 10.81
C VAL A 53 3.52 -6.83 11.55
N GLU A 54 4.48 -7.45 10.85
CA GLU A 54 5.45 -8.38 11.46
C GLU A 54 6.36 -7.69 12.47
N LEU A 55 6.77 -6.44 12.20
CA LEU A 55 7.54 -5.63 13.16
C LEU A 55 6.70 -5.29 14.40
N PHE A 56 5.42 -4.96 14.21
CA PHE A 56 4.49 -4.76 15.31
C PHE A 56 4.37 -6.01 16.18
N HIS A 57 4.14 -7.17 15.56
CA HIS A 57 4.05 -8.46 16.26
C HIS A 57 5.36 -8.82 16.98
N SER A 58 6.51 -8.61 16.32
CA SER A 58 7.84 -8.82 16.93
C SER A 58 8.03 -7.99 18.19
N LYS A 59 7.55 -6.74 18.19
CA LYS A 59 7.59 -5.90 19.38
C LYS A 59 6.69 -6.43 20.48
N TRP A 60 5.46 -6.85 20.16
CA TRP A 60 4.55 -7.45 21.15
C TRP A 60 5.16 -8.68 21.83
N LEU A 61 5.87 -9.53 21.08
CA LEU A 61 6.64 -10.65 21.64
C LEU A 61 7.75 -10.19 22.59
N VAL A 62 8.51 -9.15 22.21
CA VAL A 62 9.59 -8.58 23.04
C VAL A 62 9.04 -7.96 24.33
N ASP A 63 7.86 -7.35 24.27
CA ASP A 63 7.20 -6.73 25.41
C ASP A 63 6.49 -7.75 26.33
N GLY A 64 6.63 -9.05 26.04
CA GLY A 64 6.23 -10.15 26.92
C GLY A 64 4.78 -10.58 26.78
N GLU A 65 4.23 -10.48 25.56
CA GLU A 65 2.88 -10.93 25.20
C GLU A 65 1.79 -10.31 26.10
N PRO A 66 1.71 -8.97 26.19
CA PRO A 66 0.74 -8.31 27.05
C PRO A 66 -0.70 -8.68 26.66
N ASP A 67 -1.55 -8.84 27.68
CA ASP A 67 -2.99 -9.12 27.52
C ASP A 67 -3.68 -7.93 26.82
N PRO A 68 -4.50 -8.15 25.77
CA PRO A 68 -5.21 -7.08 25.07
C PRO A 68 -6.41 -6.50 25.84
N ASN A 69 -6.82 -7.11 26.96
CA ASN A 69 -8.04 -6.77 27.71
C ASN A 69 -7.78 -6.15 29.09
N ILE A 70 -6.52 -5.96 29.51
CA ILE A 70 -6.21 -5.34 30.81
C ILE A 70 -6.68 -3.89 30.87
N SER A 71 -7.59 -3.62 31.81
CA SER A 71 -8.13 -2.29 32.12
C SER A 71 -7.55 -1.68 33.41
N GLU A 72 -6.62 -2.35 34.08
CA GLU A 72 -6.14 -1.97 35.42
C GLU A 72 -4.68 -1.50 35.44
N GLY A 73 -4.51 -0.18 35.63
CA GLY A 73 -3.63 0.39 36.67
C GLY A 73 -2.27 -0.25 36.93
N ARG A 74 -1.36 -0.18 35.96
CA ARG A 74 0.06 0.04 36.26
C ARG A 74 0.45 1.41 35.73
N GLU A 75 0.65 2.34 36.66
CA GLU A 75 1.43 3.55 36.44
C GLU A 75 2.90 3.15 36.33
N GLY A 76 3.21 2.51 35.20
CA GLY A 76 4.48 2.59 34.51
C GLY A 76 4.10 2.90 33.07
N ASP A 77 4.09 4.18 32.73
CA ASP A 77 4.36 4.74 31.39
C ASP A 77 3.88 3.95 30.14
N TRP A 78 2.67 3.40 30.16
CA TRP A 78 2.00 2.85 28.98
C TRP A 78 0.51 3.20 28.99
N GLY A 79 0.19 4.50 29.07
CA GLY A 79 -1.05 4.97 28.48
C GLY A 79 -0.98 4.63 26.99
N TYR A 80 -1.73 3.61 26.56
CA TYR A 80 -1.72 2.99 25.22
C TYR A 80 -0.86 3.72 24.18
N THR A 81 0.43 3.40 24.11
CA THR A 81 1.33 3.85 23.04
C THR A 81 2.41 2.79 22.78
N ILE A 82 1.97 1.56 22.47
CA ILE A 82 2.69 0.80 21.46
C ILE A 82 2.00 1.16 20.13
N TYR A 83 2.56 2.17 19.45
CA TYR A 83 2.19 2.62 18.10
C TYR A 83 0.74 3.14 17.89
N ASP A 84 0.07 3.68 18.91
CA ASP A 84 -1.31 4.18 18.83
C ASP A 84 -2.35 3.13 18.35
N LEU A 85 -2.00 1.82 18.38
CA LEU A 85 -2.84 0.74 17.88
C LEU A 85 -3.26 -0.27 18.97
N HIS A 86 -4.54 -0.59 18.97
CA HIS A 86 -5.12 -1.75 19.65
C HIS A 86 -4.72 -3.04 18.94
N PHE A 87 -4.50 -4.12 19.71
CA PHE A 87 -4.10 -5.43 19.20
C PHE A 87 -4.94 -6.57 19.80
N ASN A 88 -4.90 -7.75 19.18
CA ASN A 88 -5.57 -8.97 19.63
C ASN A 88 -4.67 -9.84 20.52
N GLU A 89 -5.19 -10.99 20.98
CA GLU A 89 -4.46 -11.94 21.85
C GLU A 89 -3.22 -12.55 21.17
N SER A 90 -3.11 -12.46 19.84
CA SER A 90 -1.96 -12.93 19.06
C SER A 90 -0.97 -11.82 18.72
N GLY A 91 -1.15 -10.60 19.26
CA GLY A 91 -0.23 -9.48 19.04
C GLY A 91 -0.35 -8.80 17.68
N TYR A 92 -1.48 -8.95 16.98
CA TYR A 92 -1.75 -8.27 15.71
C TYR A 92 -2.75 -7.13 15.89
N PRO A 93 -2.62 -6.03 15.13
CA PRO A 93 -3.58 -4.93 15.17
C PRO A 93 -5.02 -5.39 14.95
N ARG A 94 -5.92 -4.99 15.85
CA ARG A 94 -7.34 -5.40 15.80
C ARG A 94 -8.25 -4.27 15.36
N ILE A 95 -9.33 -4.61 14.70
CA ILE A 95 -10.34 -3.67 14.27
C ILE A 95 -11.39 -3.52 15.37
N ILE A 96 -11.68 -2.28 15.72
CA ILE A 96 -12.69 -1.89 16.70
C ILE A 96 -13.47 -0.72 16.09
N ASN A 97 -14.62 -0.96 15.47
CA ASN A 97 -15.34 0.02 14.64
C ASN A 97 -15.51 1.44 15.21
N THR A 98 -15.53 1.60 16.54
CA THR A 98 -15.70 2.90 17.23
C THR A 98 -14.39 3.51 17.74
N VAL A 99 -13.27 2.79 17.67
CA VAL A 99 -11.99 3.15 18.30
C VAL A 99 -10.81 3.04 17.33
N GLN A 100 -10.75 1.97 16.54
CA GLN A 100 -9.70 1.70 15.57
C GLN A 100 -10.30 1.13 14.29
N SER A 101 -10.25 1.92 13.23
CA SER A 101 -10.68 1.54 11.89
C SER A 101 -9.55 0.91 11.08
N CYS A 102 -9.90 0.38 9.91
CA CYS A 102 -8.93 -0.16 8.96
C CYS A 102 -7.92 0.91 8.52
N GLU A 103 -8.40 2.13 8.30
CA GLU A 103 -7.58 3.27 7.91
C GLU A 103 -6.59 3.63 9.01
N ASP A 104 -7.01 3.62 10.28
CA ASP A 104 -6.11 3.91 11.41
C ASP A 104 -4.96 2.89 11.49
N ILE A 105 -5.25 1.60 11.26
CA ILE A 105 -4.23 0.55 11.20
C ILE A 105 -3.24 0.82 10.05
N LEU A 106 -3.76 1.15 8.86
CA LEU A 106 -2.92 1.41 7.70
C LEU A 106 -2.04 2.65 7.90
N GLU A 107 -2.60 3.74 8.41
CA GLU A 107 -1.90 5.03 8.61
C GLU A 107 -0.82 4.92 9.69
N ASN A 108 -1.09 4.24 10.80
CA ASN A 108 -0.11 4.07 11.87
C ASN A 108 1.01 3.07 11.52
N LEU A 109 0.70 2.03 10.74
CA LEU A 109 1.72 1.09 10.27
C LEU A 109 2.52 1.63 9.08
N LEU A 110 1.96 2.53 8.28
CA LEU A 110 2.60 3.12 7.10
C LEU A 110 2.50 4.66 7.08
N PRO A 111 3.08 5.36 8.08
CA PRO A 111 2.93 6.82 8.26
C PRO A 111 3.57 7.67 7.15
N GLY A 112 4.37 7.06 6.27
CA GLY A 112 5.00 7.69 5.10
C GLY A 112 4.59 7.08 3.77
N SER A 113 3.54 6.27 3.73
CA SER A 113 3.04 5.76 2.45
C SER A 113 2.51 6.91 1.59
N SER A 114 2.65 6.79 0.27
CA SER A 114 2.05 7.73 -0.68
C SER A 114 0.53 7.55 -0.82
N LEU A 115 -0.06 6.65 -0.02
CA LEU A 115 -1.48 6.38 -0.05
C LEU A 115 -2.23 7.52 0.62
N THR A 116 -3.26 7.97 -0.07
CA THR A 116 -4.23 8.92 0.42
C THR A 116 -5.59 8.23 0.47
N ARG A 117 -6.53 8.86 1.18
CA ARG A 117 -7.89 8.30 1.32
C ARG A 117 -8.68 8.27 0.01
N ASP A 118 -8.16 8.91 -1.05
CA ASP A 118 -8.74 8.91 -2.38
C ASP A 118 -8.19 7.77 -3.26
N ASP A 119 -7.19 7.02 -2.81
CA ASP A 119 -6.60 5.92 -3.60
C ASP A 119 -7.39 4.62 -3.49
N TYR A 120 -8.25 4.49 -2.48
CA TYR A 120 -9.04 3.28 -2.22
C TYR A 120 -10.48 3.60 -1.78
N GLU A 121 -11.41 2.70 -2.08
CA GLU A 121 -12.76 2.76 -1.51
C GLU A 121 -12.69 2.56 0.01
N LYS A 122 -13.48 3.34 0.76
CA LYS A 122 -13.51 3.27 2.23
C LYS A 122 -13.63 1.80 2.69
N PRO A 123 -12.60 1.24 3.34
CA PRO A 123 -12.60 -0.16 3.75
C PRO A 123 -13.70 -0.39 4.78
N VAL A 124 -14.50 -1.42 4.57
CA VAL A 124 -15.47 -1.90 5.55
C VAL A 124 -14.93 -3.19 6.14
N PRO A 125 -14.75 -3.28 7.46
CA PRO A 125 -14.28 -4.51 8.05
C PRO A 125 -15.32 -5.61 7.84
N THR A 126 -14.85 -6.75 7.36
CA THR A 126 -15.67 -7.93 7.09
C THR A 126 -15.24 -9.03 8.04
N GLY A 127 -16.15 -9.54 8.86
CA GLY A 127 -15.87 -10.57 9.84
C GLY A 127 -17.12 -10.89 10.66
N ASP A 128 -17.12 -12.04 11.32
CA ASP A 128 -18.17 -12.48 12.24
C ASP A 128 -17.86 -12.10 13.70
N GLY A 129 -16.72 -11.44 13.94
CA GLY A 129 -16.20 -11.13 15.28
C GLY A 129 -15.71 -12.34 16.06
N LEU A 130 -15.80 -13.55 15.51
CA LEU A 130 -15.39 -14.82 16.14
C LEU A 130 -14.11 -15.38 15.53
N ASN A 131 -13.94 -15.24 14.21
CA ASN A 131 -12.77 -15.66 13.44
C ASN A 131 -11.87 -14.47 13.06
N GLY A 132 -12.10 -13.32 13.69
CA GLY A 132 -11.47 -12.04 13.43
C GLY A 132 -12.02 -11.31 12.20
N ASN A 133 -11.83 -10.00 12.21
CA ASN A 133 -12.19 -9.10 11.14
C ASN A 133 -11.07 -9.00 10.09
N MET A 134 -11.47 -8.80 8.84
CA MET A 134 -10.58 -8.50 7.73
C MET A 134 -10.86 -7.11 7.18
N CYS A 135 -9.81 -6.33 6.95
CA CYS A 135 -9.87 -5.09 6.21
C CYS A 135 -9.58 -5.36 4.74
N THR A 136 -10.42 -4.87 3.83
CA THR A 136 -10.14 -4.92 2.39
C THR A 136 -10.12 -3.51 1.81
N PHE A 137 -8.95 -3.11 1.31
CA PHE A 137 -8.73 -1.86 0.60
C PHE A 137 -8.82 -2.12 -0.89
N LYS A 138 -9.85 -1.56 -1.53
CA LYS A 138 -10.09 -1.71 -2.96
C LYS A 138 -9.58 -0.47 -3.68
N PHE A 139 -8.48 -0.60 -4.42
CA PHE A 139 -7.85 0.55 -5.07
C PHE A 139 -8.70 1.08 -6.22
N ILE A 140 -8.81 2.40 -6.35
CA ILE A 140 -9.64 3.02 -7.39
C ILE A 140 -8.91 3.03 -8.73
N SER A 141 -7.60 3.32 -8.70
CA SER A 141 -6.75 3.48 -9.89
C SER A 141 -6.14 2.18 -10.44
N ALA A 142 -6.35 1.05 -9.76
CA ALA A 142 -5.83 -0.25 -10.19
C ALA A 142 -6.75 -1.41 -9.80
N PRO A 143 -6.75 -2.52 -10.55
CA PRO A 143 -7.60 -3.68 -10.29
C PRO A 143 -7.07 -4.55 -9.14
N TYR A 144 -6.66 -3.95 -8.02
CA TYR A 144 -6.13 -4.67 -6.87
C TYR A 144 -7.00 -4.46 -5.62
N ASN A 145 -7.07 -5.52 -4.81
CA ASN A 145 -7.56 -5.51 -3.45
C ASN A 145 -6.40 -5.88 -2.53
N LEU A 146 -6.10 -5.02 -1.57
CA LEU A 146 -5.20 -5.32 -0.46
C LEU A 146 -6.04 -5.74 0.74
N THR A 147 -5.81 -6.95 1.26
CA THR A 147 -6.57 -7.49 2.38
C THR A 147 -5.64 -7.74 3.57
N TYR A 148 -6.07 -7.30 4.74
CA TYR A 148 -5.42 -7.51 6.02
C TYR A 148 -6.33 -8.32 6.94
N SER A 149 -5.79 -9.35 7.59
CA SER A 149 -6.48 -10.20 8.55
C SER A 149 -5.97 -9.93 9.96
N GLU A 150 -6.86 -9.52 10.88
CA GLU A 150 -6.47 -9.25 12.26
C GLU A 150 -6.11 -10.52 13.04
N THR A 151 -6.58 -11.69 12.59
CA THR A 151 -6.42 -12.98 13.31
C THR A 151 -4.97 -13.44 13.34
N ASN A 152 -4.27 -13.25 12.23
CA ASN A 152 -2.93 -13.81 12.00
C ASN A 152 -1.96 -12.80 11.38
N GLY A 153 -2.37 -11.54 11.23
CA GLY A 153 -1.52 -10.50 10.63
C GLY A 153 -1.29 -10.66 9.13
N ASP A 154 -1.99 -11.56 8.44
CA ASP A 154 -1.73 -11.83 7.03
C ASP A 154 -2.12 -10.63 6.15
N VAL A 155 -1.27 -10.34 5.18
CA VAL A 155 -1.45 -9.26 4.20
C VAL A 155 -1.35 -9.83 2.80
N THR A 156 -2.50 -9.83 2.11
CA THR A 156 -2.64 -10.38 0.77
C THR A 156 -2.98 -9.31 -0.26
N LEU A 157 -2.52 -9.52 -1.48
CA LEU A 157 -2.86 -8.69 -2.63
C LEU A 157 -3.53 -9.60 -3.66
N SER A 158 -4.76 -9.29 -4.03
CA SER A 158 -5.51 -10.04 -5.03
C SER A 158 -5.91 -9.13 -6.19
N LYS A 159 -5.85 -9.65 -7.42
CA LYS A 159 -6.30 -8.93 -8.61
C LYS A 159 -7.80 -9.14 -8.79
N ARG A 160 -8.54 -8.04 -8.96
CA ARG A 160 -9.95 -8.06 -9.32
C ARG A 160 -10.08 -8.49 -10.78
N THR A 161 -10.94 -9.48 -11.02
CA THR A 161 -11.33 -9.95 -12.35
C THR A 161 -12.33 -9.00 -13.00
#